data_AF-A0A1G3J757-F1
#
_entry.id   AF-A0A1G3J757-F1
#
_cell.length_a   1.000
_cell.length_b   1.000
_cell.length_c   1.000
_cell.angle_alpha   90.00
_cell.angle_beta   90.00
_cell.angle_gamma   90.00
#
_symmetry.space_group_name_H-M   'P 1'
#
loop_
_entity.id
_entity.type
_entity.pdbx_description
1 polymer ?
#
loop_
_entity_poly.entity_id
_entity_poly.type
_entity_poly.pdbx_seq_one_letter_code
_entity_poly.pdbx_strand_id
1 'polypeptide(L)'
;MKRRYWLIAFLILQLANTEVAGQLLPNIEIINALKESDRHIANGKSHLALVQLHQVLQTKEAVTDQSILSHLYNNLAIVLARYNNFTAAMACFYKAGSVESKYNATKRGKRYISFFSTNSNYENKIKENIVNDEILELMVQDQINQKELERTEEFESELIQTASIVEAFLDQKEATHYALALLIKQPIPGQKNTNTGLGEVGHSFISLIKYNKDQSAVCKTFGFYPEEGQLIPVNPLMPKANSVIKNDAYHTWDQLLGKFVSKEQFEKVLEYIDHNIDNEYHLSDYNCSDFALTIAQLSSIQIENTVGNWPLGKGDNPGYIGQSILAGKYTNLDSKTKEGLFTCSNNLFTKTKK
;
A
#
# COMPACT_ATOMS: atom_id res chain seq x y z
N MET A 1 -41.53 21.00 47.53
CA MET A 1 -40.20 20.44 47.19
C MET A 1 -40.20 19.45 46.00
N LYS A 2 -41.26 18.66 45.73
CA LYS A 2 -41.27 17.65 44.65
C LYS A 2 -41.34 18.16 43.19
N ARG A 3 -41.84 19.38 42.92
CA ARG A 3 -41.96 19.93 41.56
C ARG A 3 -40.64 20.42 40.94
N ARG A 4 -39.63 20.77 41.73
CA ARG A 4 -38.34 21.26 41.21
C ARG A 4 -37.43 20.15 40.64
N TYR A 5 -37.56 18.92 41.15
CA TYR A 5 -36.75 17.79 40.66
C TYR A 5 -37.19 17.27 39.29
N TRP A 6 -38.48 17.39 38.95
CA TRP A 6 -39.01 16.98 37.64
C TRP A 6 -38.54 17.89 36.50
N LEU A 7 -38.48 19.21 36.74
CA LEU A 7 -37.99 20.17 35.74
C LEU A 7 -36.50 19.98 35.45
N ILE A 8 -35.69 19.68 36.46
CA ILE A 8 -34.25 19.42 36.28
C ILE A 8 -34.02 18.10 35.52
N ALA A 9 -34.76 17.03 35.86
CA ALA A 9 -34.67 15.77 35.15
C ALA A 9 -35.09 15.88 33.66
N PHE A 10 -36.12 16.68 33.37
CA PHE A 10 -36.60 16.91 32.00
C PHE A 10 -35.62 17.77 31.18
N LEU A 11 -35.00 18.78 31.80
CA LEU A 11 -33.93 19.57 31.17
C LEU A 11 -32.68 18.73 30.89
N ILE A 12 -32.28 17.85 31.82
CA ILE A 12 -31.15 16.92 31.61
C ILE A 12 -31.46 15.93 30.49
N LEU A 13 -32.69 15.41 30.40
CA LEU A 13 -33.10 14.53 29.30
C LEU A 13 -33.14 15.25 27.94
N GLN A 14 -33.61 16.50 27.90
CA GLN A 14 -33.63 17.29 26.68
C GLN A 14 -32.22 17.66 26.22
N LEU A 15 -31.34 18.07 27.15
CA LEU A 15 -29.94 18.38 26.85
C LEU A 15 -29.18 17.14 26.37
N ALA A 16 -29.38 15.98 27.01
CA ALA A 16 -28.81 14.71 26.57
C ALA A 16 -29.31 14.28 25.18
N ASN A 17 -30.60 14.48 24.88
CA ASN A 17 -31.15 14.19 23.56
C ASN A 17 -30.65 15.15 22.47
N THR A 18 -30.40 16.42 22.78
CA THR A 18 -29.84 17.38 21.82
C THR A 18 -28.35 17.14 21.55
N GLU A 19 -27.57 16.73 22.55
CA GLU A 19 -26.16 16.35 22.35
C GLU A 19 -26.04 15.07 21.53
N VAL A 20 -26.87 14.06 21.83
CA VAL A 20 -26.90 12.79 21.09
C VAL A 20 -27.38 13.02 19.64
N ALA A 21 -28.42 13.83 19.42
CA ALA A 21 -28.88 14.18 18.07
C ALA A 21 -27.85 15.01 17.29
N GLY A 22 -27.14 15.93 17.96
CA GLY A 22 -26.06 16.73 17.39
C GLY A 22 -24.80 15.93 17.03
N GLN A 23 -24.52 14.81 17.74
CA GLN A 23 -23.45 13.87 17.40
C GLN A 23 -23.85 12.83 16.34
N LEU A 24 -25.13 12.49 16.23
CA LEU A 24 -25.65 11.54 15.24
C LEU A 24 -25.68 12.11 13.81
N LEU A 25 -26.00 13.39 13.65
CA LEU A 25 -26.12 14.04 12.34
C LEU A 25 -24.80 14.09 11.53
N PRO A 26 -23.64 14.50 12.11
CA PRO A 26 -22.35 14.49 11.41
C PRO A 26 -21.93 13.09 10.98
N ASN A 27 -22.17 12.09 11.82
CA ASN A 27 -21.82 10.70 11.51
C ASN A 27 -22.63 10.16 10.31
N ILE A 28 -23.90 10.53 10.13
CA ILE A 28 -24.71 10.07 8.99
C ILE A 28 -24.16 10.61 7.66
N GLU A 29 -23.83 11.90 7.61
CA GLU A 29 -23.26 12.52 6.41
C GLU A 29 -21.91 11.91 6.04
N ILE A 30 -21.05 11.68 7.05
CA ILE A 30 -19.74 11.05 6.88
C ILE A 30 -19.88 9.60 6.42
N ILE A 31 -20.80 8.83 7.00
CA ILE A 31 -21.07 7.44 6.58
C ILE A 31 -21.55 7.42 5.11
N ASN A 32 -22.42 8.34 4.72
CA ASN A 32 -22.90 8.41 3.35
C ASN A 32 -21.78 8.79 2.37
N ALA A 33 -20.92 9.74 2.74
CA ALA A 33 -19.74 10.10 1.97
C ALA A 33 -18.75 8.92 1.82
N LEU A 34 -18.51 8.15 2.89
CA LEU A 34 -17.66 6.97 2.84
C LEU A 34 -18.25 5.88 1.93
N LYS A 35 -19.56 5.60 2.03
CA LYS A 35 -20.26 4.67 1.14
C LYS A 35 -20.17 5.09 -0.33
N GLU A 36 -20.27 6.39 -0.60
CA GLU A 36 -20.10 6.93 -1.94
C GLU A 36 -18.66 6.76 -2.43
N SER A 37 -17.67 6.99 -1.56
CA SER A 37 -16.26 6.73 -1.87
C SER A 37 -16.01 5.25 -2.17
N ASP A 38 -16.61 4.33 -1.41
CA ASP A 38 -16.49 2.87 -1.64
C ASP A 38 -17.03 2.51 -3.02
N ARG A 39 -18.18 3.10 -3.39
CA ARG A 39 -18.78 2.92 -4.72
C ARG A 39 -17.85 3.46 -5.81
N HIS A 40 -17.23 4.62 -5.62
CA HIS A 40 -16.26 5.17 -6.56
C HIS A 40 -15.02 4.29 -6.68
N ILE A 41 -14.44 3.83 -5.57
CA ILE A 41 -13.29 2.92 -5.52
C ILE A 41 -13.58 1.61 -6.27
N ALA A 42 -14.74 1.00 -6.00
CA ALA A 42 -15.17 -0.24 -6.65
C ALA A 42 -15.34 -0.10 -8.17
N ASN A 43 -15.77 1.08 -8.63
CA ASN A 43 -15.96 1.40 -10.05
C ASN A 43 -14.72 2.02 -10.71
N GLY A 44 -13.55 2.00 -10.06
CA GLY A 44 -12.32 2.56 -10.61
C GLY A 44 -12.28 4.10 -10.70
N LYS A 45 -13.25 4.80 -10.12
CA LYS A 45 -13.34 6.27 -10.13
C LYS A 45 -12.54 6.91 -8.98
N SER A 46 -11.23 6.63 -8.96
CA SER A 46 -10.34 7.00 -7.85
C SER A 46 -10.33 8.50 -7.56
N HIS A 47 -10.41 9.37 -8.57
CA HIS A 47 -10.45 10.83 -8.35
C HIS A 47 -11.70 11.28 -7.59
N LEU A 48 -12.88 10.80 -8.01
CA LEU A 48 -14.13 11.12 -7.31
C LEU A 48 -14.12 10.59 -5.87
N ALA A 49 -13.56 9.39 -5.65
CA ALA A 49 -13.34 8.87 -4.31
C ALA A 49 -12.43 9.80 -3.49
N LEU A 50 -11.30 10.25 -4.06
CA LEU A 50 -10.35 11.13 -3.36
C LEU A 50 -10.98 12.45 -2.94
N VAL A 51 -11.73 13.09 -3.83
CA VAL A 51 -12.44 14.34 -3.54
C VAL A 51 -13.44 14.15 -2.40
N GLN A 52 -14.21 13.05 -2.43
CA GLN A 52 -15.18 12.75 -1.38
C GLN A 52 -14.49 12.46 -0.03
N LEU A 53 -13.39 11.71 -0.04
CA LEU A 53 -12.61 11.38 1.15
C LEU A 53 -11.94 12.61 1.75
N HIS A 54 -11.47 13.54 0.92
CA HIS A 54 -10.87 14.79 1.38
C HIS A 54 -11.86 15.67 2.14
N GLN A 55 -13.12 15.77 1.68
CA GLN A 55 -14.18 16.47 2.42
C GLN A 55 -14.42 15.85 3.80
N VAL A 56 -14.41 14.52 3.90
CA VAL A 56 -14.55 13.82 5.18
C VAL A 56 -13.32 14.05 6.06
N LEU A 57 -12.11 14.04 5.47
CA LEU A 57 -10.86 14.28 6.20
C LEU A 57 -10.86 15.65 6.89
N GLN A 58 -11.35 16.70 6.21
CA GLN A 58 -11.48 18.05 6.77
C GLN A 58 -12.42 18.15 7.97
N THR A 59 -13.30 17.17 8.17
CA THR A 59 -14.28 17.12 9.27
C THR A 59 -14.00 15.98 10.25
N LYS A 60 -12.83 15.33 10.17
CA LYS A 60 -12.48 14.15 10.96
C LYS A 60 -12.58 14.35 12.48
N GLU A 61 -12.33 15.55 12.98
CA GLU A 61 -12.42 15.86 14.42
C GLU A 61 -13.86 15.76 14.96
N ALA A 62 -14.86 15.84 14.08
CA ALA A 62 -16.26 15.62 14.45
C ALA A 62 -16.63 14.12 14.52
N VAL A 63 -15.75 13.23 14.04
CA VAL A 63 -15.99 11.77 14.02
C VAL A 63 -15.65 11.17 15.38
N THR A 64 -16.67 10.78 16.12
CA THR A 64 -16.48 10.10 17.41
C THR A 64 -16.24 8.59 17.25
N ASP A 65 -16.72 8.00 16.15
CA ASP A 65 -16.62 6.56 15.90
C ASP A 65 -15.27 6.19 15.25
N GLN A 66 -14.45 5.45 15.99
CA GLN A 66 -13.13 5.02 15.54
C GLN A 66 -13.18 4.05 14.35
N SER A 67 -14.27 3.28 14.18
CA SER A 67 -14.42 2.41 13.02
C SER A 67 -14.61 3.20 11.73
N ILE A 68 -15.37 4.31 11.81
CA ILE A 68 -15.54 5.26 10.69
C ILE A 68 -14.21 5.90 10.34
N LEU A 69 -13.45 6.36 11.34
CA LEU A 69 -12.15 7.00 11.13
C LEU A 69 -11.11 6.02 10.55
N SER A 70 -11.11 4.77 11.00
CA SER A 70 -10.25 3.72 10.41
C SER A 70 -10.62 3.46 8.95
N HIS A 71 -11.91 3.37 8.63
CA HIS A 71 -12.41 3.18 7.26
C HIS A 71 -12.00 4.34 6.35
N LEU A 72 -12.11 5.59 6.81
CA LEU A 72 -11.66 6.78 6.09
C LEU A 72 -10.18 6.66 5.68
N TYR A 73 -9.31 6.39 6.65
CA TYR A 73 -7.88 6.28 6.39
C TYR A 73 -7.55 5.08 5.49
N ASN A 74 -8.24 3.95 5.65
CA ASN A 74 -8.04 2.80 4.77
C ASN A 74 -8.42 3.11 3.31
N ASN A 75 -9.53 3.83 3.09
CA ASN A 75 -9.94 4.25 1.76
C ASN A 75 -8.98 5.27 1.15
N LEU A 76 -8.48 6.23 1.95
CA LEU A 76 -7.42 7.14 1.50
C LEU A 76 -6.17 6.34 1.10
N ALA A 77 -5.77 5.32 1.88
CA ALA A 77 -4.64 4.47 1.54
C ALA A 77 -4.79 3.80 0.17
N ILE A 78 -5.96 3.20 -0.08
CA ILE A 78 -6.29 2.56 -1.37
C ILE A 78 -6.20 3.56 -2.52
N VAL A 79 -6.83 4.72 -2.39
CA VAL A 79 -6.90 5.72 -3.48
C VAL A 79 -5.52 6.33 -3.75
N LEU A 80 -4.78 6.71 -2.71
CA LEU A 80 -3.43 7.26 -2.86
C LEU A 80 -2.45 6.25 -3.45
N ALA A 81 -2.59 4.96 -3.10
CA ALA A 81 -1.80 3.90 -3.73
C ALA A 81 -2.04 3.87 -5.25
N ARG A 82 -3.30 3.97 -5.71
CA ARG A 82 -3.65 3.97 -7.14
C ARG A 82 -3.09 5.17 -7.91
N TYR A 83 -2.71 6.24 -7.22
CA TYR A 83 -1.99 7.37 -7.79
C TYR A 83 -0.45 7.20 -7.78
N ASN A 84 0.05 6.06 -7.29
CA ASN A 84 1.46 5.77 -6.98
C ASN A 84 2.05 6.64 -5.85
N ASN A 85 1.20 7.27 -5.03
CA ASN A 85 1.63 8.01 -3.84
C ASN A 85 1.78 7.04 -2.65
N PHE A 86 2.77 6.15 -2.73
CA PHE A 86 2.96 5.08 -1.74
C PHE A 86 3.33 5.62 -0.35
N THR A 87 4.03 6.75 -0.28
CA THR A 87 4.32 7.45 0.98
C THR A 87 3.03 7.85 1.72
N ALA A 88 2.09 8.50 1.05
CA ALA A 88 0.83 8.88 1.67
C ALA A 88 -0.06 7.65 1.93
N ALA A 89 -0.06 6.70 0.98
CA ALA A 89 -0.84 5.47 1.11
C ALA A 89 -0.47 4.66 2.36
N MET A 90 0.82 4.41 2.58
CA MET A 90 1.29 3.66 3.74
C MET A 90 1.12 4.44 5.04
N ALA A 91 1.22 5.78 5.02
CA ALA A 91 0.92 6.61 6.20
C ALA A 91 -0.57 6.52 6.59
N CYS A 92 -1.47 6.56 5.61
CA CYS A 92 -2.90 6.34 5.80
C CYS A 92 -3.20 4.92 6.33
N PHE A 93 -2.59 3.89 5.74
CA PHE A 93 -2.71 2.52 6.23
C PHE A 93 -2.25 2.39 7.68
N TYR A 94 -1.16 3.06 8.05
CA TYR A 94 -0.69 3.09 9.44
C TYR A 94 -1.73 3.71 10.39
N LYS A 95 -2.28 4.87 10.00
CA LYS A 95 -3.30 5.58 10.79
C LYS A 95 -4.55 4.72 10.97
N ALA A 96 -5.03 4.08 9.91
CA ALA A 96 -6.17 3.15 9.97
C ALA A 96 -5.94 2.05 11.02
N GLY A 97 -4.82 1.32 10.92
CA GLY A 97 -4.48 0.26 11.87
C GLY A 97 -4.26 0.75 13.30
N SER A 98 -3.72 1.96 13.47
CA SER A 98 -3.52 2.59 14.79
C SER A 98 -4.84 2.96 15.46
N VAL A 99 -5.79 3.51 14.70
CA VAL A 99 -7.15 3.84 15.16
C VAL A 99 -7.89 2.57 15.58
N GLU A 100 -7.88 1.54 14.72
CA GLU A 100 -8.51 0.25 15.01
C GLU A 100 -7.91 -0.42 16.25
N SER A 101 -6.57 -0.42 16.37
CA SER A 101 -5.87 -0.98 17.53
C SER A 101 -6.24 -0.28 18.84
N LYS A 102 -6.29 1.05 18.85
CA LYS A 102 -6.72 1.85 20.02
C LYS A 102 -8.17 1.54 20.41
N TYR A 103 -9.07 1.42 19.44
CA TYR A 103 -10.47 1.08 19.67
C TYR A 103 -10.64 -0.35 20.24
N ASN A 104 -9.93 -1.32 19.69
CA ASN A 104 -9.98 -2.70 20.18
C ASN A 104 -9.40 -2.82 21.60
N ALA A 105 -8.34 -2.08 21.93
CA ALA A 105 -7.75 -2.06 23.26
C ALA A 105 -8.73 -1.54 24.34
N THR A 106 -9.51 -0.50 24.02
CA THR A 106 -10.48 0.09 24.95
C THR A 106 -11.75 -0.75 25.11
N LYS A 107 -12.24 -1.43 24.06
CA LYS A 107 -13.46 -2.26 24.14
C LYS A 107 -13.26 -3.70 24.61
N ARG A 108 -12.15 -4.36 24.26
CA ARG A 108 -12.03 -5.84 24.43
C ARG A 108 -11.18 -6.30 25.61
N GLY A 109 -10.55 -5.41 26.36
CA GLY A 109 -9.78 -5.78 27.55
C GLY A 109 -8.59 -6.70 27.24
N LYS A 110 -7.39 -6.12 27.12
CA LYS A 110 -6.08 -6.80 27.21
C LYS A 110 -5.88 -8.08 26.37
N ARG A 111 -6.21 -8.08 25.07
CA ARG A 111 -5.47 -8.92 24.09
C ARG A 111 -4.94 -8.04 22.97
N TYR A 112 -3.66 -7.69 23.11
CA TYR A 112 -2.85 -7.06 22.08
C TYR A 112 -2.51 -8.13 21.05
N ILE A 113 -3.10 -8.05 19.86
CA ILE A 113 -2.51 -8.62 18.65
C ILE A 113 -2.23 -7.39 17.81
N SER A 114 -0.98 -6.92 17.85
CA SER A 114 -0.58 -5.66 17.24
C SER A 114 -0.73 -5.77 15.72
N PHE A 115 -1.51 -4.86 15.14
CA PHE A 115 -1.65 -4.70 13.69
C PHE A 115 -0.28 -4.53 12.98
N PHE A 116 0.79 -4.13 13.70
CA PHE A 116 2.15 -4.02 13.18
C PHE A 116 3.14 -4.91 13.98
N SER A 117 2.89 -6.23 14.09
CA SER A 117 3.61 -7.18 14.99
C SER A 117 5.10 -7.43 14.72
N THR A 118 5.87 -6.38 14.47
CA THR A 118 7.32 -6.45 14.52
C THR A 118 7.74 -6.46 16.00
N ASN A 119 8.13 -7.65 16.47
CA ASN A 119 8.37 -8.03 17.86
C ASN A 119 9.54 -7.31 18.58
N SER A 120 10.01 -6.15 18.12
CA SER A 120 11.20 -5.54 18.74
C SER A 120 11.38 -4.02 18.69
N ASN A 121 10.60 -3.24 17.92
CA ASN A 121 10.92 -1.81 17.75
C ASN A 121 9.79 -0.80 17.98
N TYR A 122 8.52 -1.22 18.07
CA TYR A 122 7.40 -0.28 18.24
C TYR A 122 6.71 -0.35 19.61
N GLU A 123 7.19 -1.20 20.54
CA GLU A 123 6.55 -1.45 21.84
C GLU A 123 6.41 -0.21 22.74
N ASN A 124 7.08 0.91 22.43
CA ASN A 124 6.92 2.17 23.15
C ASN A 124 6.54 3.40 22.28
N LYS A 125 6.29 3.22 20.97
CA LYS A 125 6.21 4.34 20.00
C LYS A 125 4.90 4.51 19.21
N ILE A 126 3.80 3.86 19.60
CA ILE A 126 2.44 4.15 19.02
C ILE A 126 1.94 5.58 19.40
N LYS A 127 2.80 6.46 19.93
CA LYS A 127 2.47 7.83 20.29
C LYS A 127 2.72 8.85 19.18
N GLU A 128 3.57 8.56 18.19
CA GLU A 128 3.93 9.52 17.15
C GLU A 128 3.23 9.17 15.83
N ASN A 129 2.49 10.13 15.28
CA ASN A 129 2.00 10.06 13.92
C ASN A 129 3.21 9.97 12.96
N ILE A 130 3.23 8.95 12.08
CA ILE A 130 4.28 8.81 11.05
C ILE A 130 4.36 10.06 10.17
N VAL A 131 3.18 10.55 9.78
CA VAL A 131 2.96 11.81 9.09
C VAL A 131 1.84 12.51 9.84
N ASN A 132 2.05 13.76 10.23
CA ASN A 132 1.03 14.58 10.88
C ASN A 132 -0.15 14.84 9.91
N ASP A 133 -1.29 15.25 10.47
CA ASP A 133 -2.53 15.37 9.68
C ASP A 133 -2.45 16.52 8.67
N GLU A 134 -1.77 17.62 9.01
CA GLU A 134 -1.59 18.77 8.11
C GLU A 134 -0.80 18.39 6.84
N ILE A 135 0.31 17.67 6.98
CA ILE A 135 1.11 17.19 5.84
C ILE A 135 0.30 16.18 5.03
N LEU A 136 -0.43 15.29 5.68
CA LEU A 136 -1.27 14.33 4.97
C LEU A 136 -2.36 15.01 4.15
N GLU A 137 -3.04 16.01 4.72
CA GLU A 137 -4.03 16.82 4.01
C GLU A 137 -3.40 17.55 2.81
N LEU A 138 -2.19 18.09 2.96
CA LEU A 138 -1.45 18.70 1.83
C LEU A 138 -1.13 17.67 0.73
N MET A 139 -0.70 16.45 1.08
CA MET A 139 -0.44 15.39 0.09
C MET A 139 -1.72 14.98 -0.65
N VAL A 140 -2.85 14.90 0.05
CA VAL A 140 -4.17 14.61 -0.55
C VAL A 140 -4.60 15.75 -1.47
N GLN A 141 -4.48 16.99 -1.01
CA GLN A 141 -4.87 18.18 -1.78
C GLN A 141 -4.00 18.36 -3.03
N ASP A 142 -2.68 18.11 -2.93
CA ASP A 142 -1.79 18.09 -4.08
C ASP A 142 -2.24 17.05 -5.11
N GLN A 143 -2.58 15.84 -4.66
CA GLN A 143 -3.05 14.77 -5.55
C GLN A 143 -4.39 15.10 -6.23
N ILE A 144 -5.29 15.82 -5.56
CA ILE A 144 -6.54 16.32 -6.16
C ILE A 144 -6.25 17.39 -7.22
N ASN A 145 -5.28 18.27 -6.95
CA ASN A 145 -4.93 19.38 -7.83
C ASN A 145 -4.13 18.94 -9.07
N GLN A 146 -3.40 17.83 -8.96
CA GLN A 146 -2.88 17.14 -10.13
C GLN A 146 -4.08 16.73 -10.98
N LYS A 147 -4.26 17.40 -12.15
CA LYS A 147 -5.19 16.92 -13.17
C LYS A 147 -4.94 15.43 -13.33
N GLU A 148 -5.99 14.60 -13.40
CA GLU A 148 -5.87 13.27 -13.97
C GLU A 148 -5.24 13.49 -15.35
N LEU A 149 -3.91 13.40 -15.43
CA LEU A 149 -3.23 13.13 -16.68
C LEU A 149 -3.93 11.87 -17.13
N GLU A 150 -4.70 11.97 -18.21
CA GLU A 150 -5.13 10.79 -18.94
C GLU A 150 -3.82 10.06 -19.25
N ARG A 151 -3.48 9.06 -18.41
CA ARG A 151 -2.26 8.27 -18.54
C ARG A 151 -2.52 7.35 -19.72
N THR A 152 -2.49 7.92 -20.92
CA THR A 152 -2.82 7.23 -22.17
C THR A 152 -1.69 6.31 -22.61
N GLU A 153 -0.48 6.52 -22.10
CA GLU A 153 0.72 5.77 -22.43
C GLU A 153 1.43 5.29 -21.16
N GLU A 154 1.94 4.06 -21.21
CA GLU A 154 2.73 3.47 -20.12
C GLU A 154 4.08 4.18 -20.06
N PHE A 155 4.46 4.66 -18.88
CA PHE A 155 5.79 5.26 -18.68
C PHE A 155 6.85 4.17 -18.79
N GLU A 156 7.78 4.35 -19.71
CA GLU A 156 8.97 3.53 -19.81
C GLU A 156 9.88 3.80 -18.60
N SER A 157 10.28 2.74 -17.91
CA SER A 157 11.11 2.84 -16.71
C SER A 157 12.55 3.20 -17.10
N GLU A 158 13.08 4.26 -16.49
CA GLU A 158 14.45 4.75 -16.79
C GLU A 158 15.50 3.99 -15.97
N LEU A 159 16.67 3.73 -16.55
CA LEU A 159 17.81 3.13 -15.84
C LEU A 159 18.24 3.98 -14.64
N ILE A 160 18.50 3.34 -13.51
CA ILE A 160 19.04 4.01 -12.33
C ILE A 160 20.24 3.25 -11.76
N GLN A 161 21.19 4.00 -11.20
CA GLN A 161 22.33 3.41 -10.51
C GLN A 161 21.89 2.86 -9.15
N THR A 162 22.34 1.66 -8.80
CA THR A 162 22.08 1.00 -7.51
C THR A 162 22.40 1.88 -6.32
N ALA A 163 23.59 2.50 -6.33
CA ALA A 163 24.05 3.37 -5.26
C ALA A 163 23.00 4.45 -4.97
N SER A 164 22.32 4.98 -6.00
CA SER A 164 21.28 5.99 -5.85
C SER A 164 20.03 5.52 -5.08
N ILE A 165 19.79 4.21 -4.99
CA ILE A 165 18.71 3.63 -4.19
C ILE A 165 19.14 3.56 -2.74
N VAL A 166 20.26 2.89 -2.45
CA VAL A 166 20.75 2.69 -1.08
C VAL A 166 21.10 4.04 -0.44
N GLU A 167 21.84 4.90 -1.14
CA GLU A 167 22.24 6.23 -0.67
C GLU A 167 21.03 7.13 -0.35
N ALA A 168 19.92 6.98 -1.08
CA ALA A 168 18.71 7.76 -0.78
C ALA A 168 18.18 7.51 0.63
N PHE A 169 18.42 6.32 1.20
CA PHE A 169 18.00 5.98 2.57
C PHE A 169 19.06 6.31 3.63
N LEU A 170 20.28 6.67 3.21
CA LEU A 170 21.41 7.10 4.05
C LEU A 170 21.45 8.65 4.21
N ASP A 171 20.29 9.29 4.22
CA ASP A 171 20.09 10.75 4.31
C ASP A 171 20.51 11.41 5.64
N GLN A 172 21.16 10.68 6.55
CA GLN A 172 21.55 11.10 7.91
C GLN A 172 20.38 11.54 8.82
N LYS A 173 19.13 11.29 8.42
CA LYS A 173 17.95 11.60 9.23
C LYS A 173 17.54 10.41 10.09
N GLU A 174 17.13 10.71 11.32
CA GLU A 174 16.58 9.73 12.25
C GLU A 174 15.24 9.21 11.73
N ALA A 175 15.20 7.91 11.40
CA ALA A 175 13.97 7.25 10.95
C ALA A 175 13.01 7.01 12.12
N THR A 176 11.71 7.14 11.85
CA THR A 176 10.66 6.69 12.76
C THR A 176 10.09 5.35 12.32
N HIS A 177 9.89 5.14 11.02
CA HIS A 177 9.22 3.97 10.46
C HIS A 177 9.78 3.61 9.08
N TYR A 178 9.62 2.34 8.72
CA TYR A 178 9.99 1.80 7.41
C TYR A 178 8.82 0.99 6.85
N ALA A 179 8.59 1.10 5.56
CA ALA A 179 7.55 0.35 4.86
C ALA A 179 8.06 -0.19 3.52
N LEU A 180 7.46 -1.29 3.11
CA LEU A 180 7.68 -1.94 1.82
C LEU A 180 6.34 -2.20 1.14
N ALA A 181 6.29 -2.00 -0.17
CA ALA A 181 5.20 -2.45 -1.02
C ALA A 181 5.75 -3.25 -2.21
N LEU A 182 5.26 -4.47 -2.37
CA LEU A 182 5.42 -5.28 -3.57
C LEU A 182 4.32 -4.91 -4.56
N LEU A 183 4.70 -4.59 -5.79
CA LEU A 183 3.80 -4.18 -6.88
C LEU A 183 3.92 -5.14 -8.04
N ILE A 184 2.77 -5.56 -8.57
CA ILE A 184 2.69 -6.58 -9.60
C ILE A 184 1.87 -6.05 -10.77
N LYS A 185 2.51 -5.95 -11.93
CA LYS A 185 1.85 -5.81 -13.23
C LYS A 185 1.67 -7.20 -13.83
N GLN A 186 0.44 -7.70 -13.87
CA GLN A 186 0.13 -8.94 -14.57
C GLN A 186 0.17 -8.69 -16.10
N PRO A 187 0.54 -9.70 -16.91
CA PRO A 187 0.44 -9.57 -18.37
C PRO A 187 -1.01 -9.27 -18.79
N ILE A 188 -1.94 -10.03 -18.21
CA ILE A 188 -3.37 -9.79 -18.33
C ILE A 188 -3.90 -9.54 -16.91
N PRO A 189 -4.38 -8.31 -16.60
CA PRO A 189 -4.88 -7.97 -15.27
C PRO A 189 -5.91 -8.97 -14.77
N GLY A 190 -5.72 -9.46 -13.54
CA GLY A 190 -6.63 -10.41 -12.91
C GLY A 190 -6.58 -11.85 -13.47
N GLN A 191 -5.57 -12.20 -14.26
CA GLN A 191 -5.40 -13.55 -14.81
C GLN A 191 -4.00 -14.13 -14.54
N LYS A 192 -3.93 -15.45 -14.38
CA LYS A 192 -2.69 -16.21 -14.13
C LYS A 192 -1.88 -16.51 -15.40
N ASN A 193 -1.91 -15.63 -16.39
CA ASN A 193 -1.17 -15.80 -17.64
C ASN A 193 0.30 -15.44 -17.41
N THR A 194 1.22 -16.19 -18.01
CA THR A 194 2.66 -15.89 -17.98
C THR A 194 3.05 -14.85 -19.04
N ASN A 195 2.21 -14.68 -20.07
CA ASN A 195 2.32 -13.63 -21.07
C ASN A 195 0.96 -13.37 -21.75
N THR A 196 0.87 -12.33 -22.57
CA THR A 196 -0.32 -11.99 -23.37
C THR A 196 -0.46 -12.79 -24.67
N GLY A 197 0.53 -13.63 -25.02
CA GLY A 197 0.66 -14.26 -26.34
C GLY A 197 1.33 -13.38 -27.40
N LEU A 198 1.52 -12.09 -27.11
CA LEU A 198 2.18 -11.10 -27.99
C LEU A 198 3.56 -10.65 -27.46
N GLY A 199 4.03 -11.25 -26.36
CA GLY A 199 5.36 -10.99 -25.79
C GLY A 199 5.38 -10.18 -24.50
N GLU A 200 4.27 -9.58 -24.08
CA GLU A 200 4.19 -8.90 -22.77
C GLU A 200 4.12 -9.95 -21.65
N VAL A 201 5.08 -9.91 -20.72
CA VAL A 201 5.27 -10.89 -19.63
C VAL A 201 4.92 -10.35 -18.24
N GLY A 202 4.42 -9.11 -18.17
CA GLY A 202 4.18 -8.41 -16.90
C GLY A 202 5.47 -8.02 -16.20
N HIS A 203 5.35 -7.49 -14.99
CA HIS A 203 6.50 -7.06 -14.18
C HIS A 203 6.22 -7.16 -12.68
N SER A 204 7.27 -7.43 -11.90
CA SER A 204 7.24 -7.40 -10.43
C SER A 204 8.29 -6.41 -9.94
N PHE A 205 7.87 -5.44 -9.13
CA PHE A 205 8.72 -4.36 -8.65
C PHE A 205 8.36 -3.97 -7.23
N ILE A 206 9.18 -3.14 -6.61
CA ILE A 206 9.05 -2.82 -5.19
C ILE A 206 9.08 -1.31 -4.95
N SER A 207 8.45 -0.87 -3.88
CA SER A 207 8.60 0.46 -3.31
C SER A 207 9.11 0.36 -1.88
N LEU A 208 10.23 1.03 -1.61
CA LEU A 208 10.83 1.17 -0.28
C LEU A 208 10.55 2.56 0.25
N ILE A 209 10.09 2.65 1.50
CA ILE A 209 9.70 3.91 2.13
C ILE A 209 10.36 4.02 3.51
N LYS A 210 11.02 5.15 3.75
CA LYS A 210 11.56 5.56 5.05
C LYS A 210 10.88 6.84 5.48
N TYR A 211 10.28 6.84 6.67
CA TYR A 211 9.74 8.04 7.31
C TYR A 211 10.69 8.55 8.36
N ASN A 212 10.94 9.85 8.36
CA ASN A 212 11.88 10.51 9.25
C ASN A 212 11.15 11.26 10.37
N LYS A 213 11.87 11.51 11.47
CA LYS A 213 11.33 12.21 12.64
C LYS A 213 10.95 13.67 12.36
N ASP A 214 11.63 14.28 11.39
CA ASP A 214 11.34 15.62 10.88
C ASP A 214 10.12 15.70 9.96
N GLN A 215 9.32 14.61 9.88
CA GLN A 215 8.15 14.45 9.01
C GLN A 215 8.45 14.36 7.50
N SER A 216 9.74 14.39 7.10
CA SER A 216 10.11 14.05 5.73
C SER A 216 10.04 12.54 5.48
N ALA A 217 9.97 12.15 4.22
CA ALA A 217 10.02 10.75 3.83
C ALA A 217 10.81 10.56 2.54
N VAL A 218 11.45 9.40 2.42
CA VAL A 218 12.12 8.95 1.20
C VAL A 218 11.33 7.77 0.67
N CYS A 219 11.01 7.80 -0.63
CA CYS A 219 10.35 6.71 -1.34
C CYS A 219 11.12 6.42 -2.63
N LYS A 220 11.49 5.15 -2.84
CA LYS A 220 12.11 4.68 -4.08
C LYS A 220 11.34 3.48 -4.60
N THR A 221 10.87 3.57 -5.84
CA THR A 221 10.14 2.50 -6.51
C THR A 221 10.94 2.06 -7.72
N PHE A 222 11.26 0.77 -7.81
CA PHE A 222 12.18 0.23 -8.81
C PHE A 222 12.00 -1.27 -8.98
N GLY A 223 12.50 -1.77 -10.11
CA GLY A 223 12.38 -3.17 -10.50
C GLY A 223 13.65 -3.69 -11.16
N PHE A 224 13.76 -5.02 -11.20
CA PHE A 224 14.89 -5.76 -11.76
C PHE A 224 14.56 -6.22 -13.18
N TYR A 225 15.41 -5.85 -14.14
CA TYR A 225 15.16 -6.05 -15.57
C TYR A 225 16.34 -6.77 -16.22
N PRO A 226 16.11 -7.51 -17.31
CA PRO A 226 17.19 -7.87 -18.20
C PRO A 226 17.70 -6.60 -18.93
N GLU A 227 19.01 -6.46 -19.06
CA GLU A 227 19.64 -5.39 -19.84
C GLU A 227 19.21 -5.50 -21.30
N GLU A 228 18.84 -4.37 -21.90
CA GLU A 228 18.43 -4.33 -23.30
C GLU A 228 19.65 -4.44 -24.22
N GLY A 229 19.72 -5.54 -24.96
CA GLY A 229 20.68 -5.73 -26.06
C GLY A 229 20.07 -6.28 -27.35
N GLN A 230 18.79 -6.68 -27.31
CA GLN A 230 18.02 -7.28 -28.41
C GLN A 230 16.53 -6.87 -28.33
N LEU A 231 15.77 -7.03 -29.42
CA LEU A 231 14.32 -6.77 -29.49
C LEU A 231 13.49 -7.49 -28.40
N ILE A 232 13.97 -8.65 -27.94
CA ILE A 232 13.45 -9.37 -26.77
C ILE A 232 14.67 -9.75 -25.92
N PRO A 233 14.92 -9.08 -24.78
CA PRO A 233 16.16 -9.26 -24.02
C PRO A 233 16.41 -10.69 -23.55
N VAL A 234 15.33 -11.41 -23.19
CA VAL A 234 15.38 -12.83 -22.80
C VAL A 234 14.16 -13.59 -23.30
N ASN A 235 14.35 -14.86 -23.67
CA ASN A 235 13.27 -15.76 -24.09
C ASN A 235 13.62 -17.21 -23.72
N PRO A 236 12.71 -18.19 -23.87
CA PRO A 236 13.00 -19.56 -23.44
C PRO A 236 14.19 -20.26 -24.14
N LEU A 237 14.61 -19.79 -25.32
CA LEU A 237 15.81 -20.30 -26.01
C LEU A 237 17.08 -19.54 -25.59
N MET A 238 16.94 -18.28 -25.17
CA MET A 238 18.01 -17.43 -24.65
C MET A 238 17.56 -16.83 -23.30
N PRO A 239 17.57 -17.62 -22.22
CA PRO A 239 16.94 -17.23 -20.96
C PRO A 239 17.79 -16.29 -20.11
N LYS A 240 19.00 -15.94 -20.56
CA LYS A 240 20.03 -15.20 -19.81
C LYS A 240 20.27 -13.83 -20.41
N ALA A 241 20.45 -12.85 -19.55
CA ALA A 241 20.97 -11.52 -19.90
C ALA A 241 21.72 -10.93 -18.69
N ASN A 242 22.52 -9.90 -18.92
CA ASN A 242 22.89 -9.01 -17.82
C ASN A 242 21.63 -8.40 -17.21
N SER A 243 21.70 -7.91 -15.99
CA SER A 243 20.59 -7.25 -15.33
C SER A 243 20.83 -5.76 -15.16
N VAL A 244 19.73 -5.02 -15.02
CA VAL A 244 19.71 -3.60 -14.71
C VAL A 244 18.55 -3.28 -13.76
N ILE A 245 18.67 -2.20 -13.01
CA ILE A 245 17.54 -1.62 -12.29
C ILE A 245 16.99 -0.43 -13.04
N LYS A 246 15.66 -0.35 -13.08
CA LYS A 246 14.94 0.80 -13.62
C LYS A 246 14.02 1.41 -12.56
N ASN A 247 13.78 2.70 -12.68
CA ASN A 247 12.88 3.48 -11.84
C ASN A 247 11.42 3.23 -12.25
N ASP A 248 10.65 2.66 -11.33
CA ASP A 248 9.26 2.27 -11.53
C ASP A 248 8.26 3.19 -10.79
N ALA A 249 8.68 4.39 -10.36
CA ALA A 249 7.84 5.33 -9.62
C ALA A 249 6.51 5.66 -10.32
N TYR A 250 6.51 5.68 -11.65
CA TYR A 250 5.32 5.96 -12.47
C TYR A 250 4.77 4.74 -13.21
N HIS A 251 5.38 3.56 -13.00
CA HIS A 251 4.97 2.35 -13.68
C HIS A 251 3.58 1.90 -13.21
N THR A 252 2.83 1.26 -14.11
CA THR A 252 1.49 0.78 -13.79
C THR A 252 1.57 -0.56 -13.07
N TRP A 253 0.57 -0.86 -12.26
CA TRP A 253 0.49 -2.11 -11.50
C TRP A 253 -0.96 -2.51 -11.35
N ASP A 254 -1.19 -3.80 -11.15
CA ASP A 254 -2.51 -4.41 -10.98
C ASP A 254 -2.75 -4.80 -9.51
N GLN A 255 -1.75 -5.39 -8.85
CA GLN A 255 -1.82 -5.79 -7.44
C GLN A 255 -0.72 -5.15 -6.61
N LEU A 256 -1.05 -4.77 -5.38
CA LEU A 256 -0.13 -4.29 -4.36
C LEU A 256 -0.29 -5.12 -3.09
N LEU A 257 0.84 -5.51 -2.52
CA LEU A 257 0.93 -6.13 -1.19
C LEU A 257 2.07 -5.44 -0.42
N GLY A 258 1.75 -4.76 0.68
CA GLY A 258 2.73 -4.01 1.46
C GLY A 258 2.57 -4.18 2.96
N LYS A 259 3.55 -3.73 3.73
CA LYS A 259 3.50 -3.66 5.20
C LYS A 259 4.55 -2.70 5.74
N PHE A 260 4.41 -2.38 7.02
CA PHE A 260 5.50 -1.81 7.79
C PHE A 260 6.50 -2.90 8.20
N VAL A 261 7.77 -2.56 8.14
CA VAL A 261 8.89 -3.46 8.46
C VAL A 261 9.72 -2.88 9.61
N SER A 262 10.47 -3.74 10.28
CA SER A 262 11.47 -3.31 11.25
C SER A 262 12.67 -2.69 10.55
N LYS A 263 13.46 -1.90 11.29
CA LYS A 263 14.74 -1.38 10.79
C LYS A 263 15.66 -2.51 10.30
N GLU A 264 15.73 -3.61 11.06
CA GLU A 264 16.55 -4.78 10.70
C GLU A 264 16.10 -5.44 9.38
N GLN A 265 14.78 -5.61 9.19
CA GLN A 265 14.24 -6.14 7.94
C GLN A 265 14.56 -5.20 6.78
N PHE A 266 14.41 -3.89 6.97
CA PHE A 266 14.71 -2.89 5.95
C PHE A 266 16.21 -2.87 5.58
N GLU A 267 17.10 -2.94 6.57
CA GLU A 267 18.55 -3.00 6.36
C GLU A 267 18.96 -4.28 5.60
N LYS A 268 18.38 -5.44 5.94
CA LYS A 268 18.59 -6.69 5.17
C LYS A 268 18.14 -6.57 3.73
N VAL A 269 17.04 -5.85 3.47
CA VAL A 269 16.58 -5.59 2.10
C VAL A 269 17.57 -4.70 1.35
N LEU A 270 18.06 -3.62 1.97
CA LEU A 270 19.08 -2.76 1.34
C LEU A 270 20.38 -3.52 1.06
N GLU A 271 20.85 -4.33 2.01
CA GLU A 271 22.03 -5.18 1.84
C GLU A 271 21.83 -6.20 0.70
N TYR A 272 20.66 -6.83 0.63
CA TYR A 272 20.34 -7.75 -0.47
C TYR A 272 20.38 -7.04 -1.82
N ILE A 273 19.78 -5.85 -1.93
CA ILE A 273 19.78 -5.06 -3.17
C ILE A 273 21.21 -4.74 -3.58
N ASP A 274 22.03 -4.21 -2.67
CA ASP A 274 23.43 -3.84 -2.95
C ASP A 274 24.26 -5.00 -3.49
N HIS A 275 24.09 -6.21 -2.94
CA HIS A 275 24.89 -7.38 -3.33
C HIS A 275 24.40 -8.14 -4.57
N ASN A 276 23.12 -8.02 -4.93
CA ASN A 276 22.50 -8.91 -5.92
C ASN A 276 22.07 -8.21 -7.21
N ILE A 277 22.35 -6.91 -7.32
CA ILE A 277 21.92 -6.09 -8.45
C ILE A 277 22.62 -6.42 -9.76
N ASP A 278 23.85 -6.92 -9.68
CA ASP A 278 24.68 -7.28 -10.83
C ASP A 278 24.56 -8.78 -11.17
N ASN A 279 23.66 -9.51 -10.49
CA ASN A 279 23.44 -10.93 -10.80
C ASN A 279 22.86 -11.09 -12.20
N GLU A 280 23.30 -12.13 -12.92
CA GLU A 280 22.76 -12.47 -14.25
C GLU A 280 21.24 -12.68 -14.16
N TYR A 281 20.48 -11.99 -15.01
CA TYR A 281 19.06 -12.22 -15.15
C TYR A 281 18.83 -13.59 -15.78
N HIS A 282 17.99 -14.42 -15.15
CA HIS A 282 17.57 -15.70 -15.70
C HIS A 282 16.06 -15.86 -15.69
N LEU A 283 15.46 -16.06 -16.86
CA LEU A 283 14.00 -16.13 -17.05
C LEU A 283 13.29 -17.12 -16.10
N SER A 284 13.94 -18.25 -15.77
CA SER A 284 13.34 -19.32 -14.95
C SER A 284 13.80 -19.36 -13.49
N ASP A 285 14.94 -18.75 -13.17
CA ASP A 285 15.63 -18.98 -11.88
C ASP A 285 16.01 -17.70 -11.12
N TYR A 286 16.10 -16.56 -11.81
CA TYR A 286 16.46 -15.28 -11.20
C TYR A 286 15.97 -14.10 -12.05
N ASN A 287 14.66 -13.87 -12.04
CA ASN A 287 13.97 -12.85 -12.81
C ASN A 287 13.40 -11.74 -11.90
N CYS A 288 12.62 -10.81 -12.48
CA CYS A 288 11.97 -9.73 -11.71
C CYS A 288 11.09 -10.22 -10.55
N SER A 289 10.40 -11.35 -10.75
CA SER A 289 9.55 -12.00 -9.74
C SER A 289 10.36 -12.66 -8.64
N ASP A 290 11.44 -13.39 -8.95
CA ASP A 290 12.33 -13.99 -7.95
C ASP A 290 12.96 -12.92 -7.05
N PHE A 291 13.44 -11.83 -7.68
CA PHE A 291 14.01 -10.68 -6.99
C PHE A 291 12.99 -10.07 -6.01
N ALA A 292 11.78 -9.79 -6.49
CA ALA A 292 10.74 -9.15 -5.68
C ALA A 292 10.20 -10.08 -4.57
N LEU A 293 10.08 -11.39 -4.82
CA LEU A 293 9.68 -12.39 -3.82
C LEU A 293 10.73 -12.58 -2.73
N THR A 294 12.02 -12.53 -3.09
CA THR A 294 13.10 -12.58 -2.10
C THR A 294 13.04 -11.39 -1.15
N ILE A 295 12.81 -10.18 -1.68
CA ILE A 295 12.64 -8.98 -0.87
C ILE A 295 11.38 -9.05 0.00
N ALA A 296 10.26 -9.57 -0.53
CA ALA A 296 9.05 -9.82 0.23
C ALA A 296 9.33 -10.78 1.42
N GLN A 297 10.07 -11.85 1.18
CA GLN A 297 10.45 -12.84 2.20
C GLN A 297 11.36 -12.24 3.28
N LEU A 298 12.35 -11.42 2.90
CA LEU A 298 13.21 -10.66 3.84
C LEU A 298 12.37 -9.69 4.71
N SER A 299 11.23 -9.25 4.19
CA SER A 299 10.26 -8.39 4.89
C SER A 299 9.18 -9.19 5.65
N SER A 300 9.35 -10.50 5.82
CA SER A 300 8.36 -11.39 6.44
C SER A 300 7.01 -11.41 5.73
N ILE A 301 7.00 -11.33 4.40
CA ILE A 301 5.82 -11.55 3.55
C ILE A 301 6.04 -12.84 2.76
N GLN A 302 5.16 -13.82 2.95
CA GLN A 302 5.15 -15.04 2.15
C GLN A 302 3.98 -14.98 1.17
N ILE A 303 4.23 -15.35 -0.09
CA ILE A 303 3.22 -15.53 -1.13
C ILE A 303 3.34 -16.95 -1.66
N GLU A 304 2.22 -17.66 -1.75
CA GLU A 304 2.19 -19.04 -2.22
C GLU A 304 1.70 -19.12 -3.67
N ASN A 305 2.04 -20.22 -4.37
CA ASN A 305 1.55 -20.51 -5.73
C ASN A 305 1.93 -19.44 -6.76
N THR A 306 3.20 -19.06 -6.78
CA THR A 306 3.78 -17.99 -7.63
C THR A 306 4.42 -18.53 -8.92
N VAL A 307 4.63 -19.84 -9.01
CA VAL A 307 5.27 -20.52 -10.14
C VAL A 307 4.27 -20.83 -11.26
N GLY A 308 4.65 -20.48 -12.50
CA GLY A 308 3.93 -20.80 -13.74
C GLY A 308 4.82 -21.53 -14.74
N ASN A 309 4.21 -22.10 -15.79
CA ASN A 309 4.92 -22.77 -16.89
C ASN A 309 4.74 -21.98 -18.19
N TRP A 310 5.76 -22.01 -19.05
CA TRP A 310 5.74 -21.51 -20.43
C TRP A 310 6.49 -22.51 -21.33
N PRO A 311 6.40 -22.40 -22.68
CA PRO A 311 7.15 -23.28 -23.55
C PRO A 311 8.64 -23.28 -23.18
N LEU A 312 9.20 -24.47 -22.95
CA LEU A 312 10.62 -24.69 -22.61
C LEU A 312 11.09 -24.11 -21.26
N GLY A 313 10.18 -23.69 -20.36
CA GLY A 313 10.58 -23.17 -19.06
C GLY A 313 9.46 -23.08 -18.03
N LYS A 314 9.84 -22.72 -16.79
CA LYS A 314 8.94 -22.49 -15.67
C LYS A 314 9.66 -21.64 -14.63
N GLY A 315 8.90 -20.94 -13.79
CA GLY A 315 9.47 -20.11 -12.73
C GLY A 315 8.43 -19.17 -12.13
N ASP A 316 8.86 -18.40 -11.13
CA ASP A 316 8.05 -17.35 -10.56
C ASP A 316 7.78 -16.27 -11.61
N ASN A 317 6.55 -15.75 -11.63
CA ASN A 317 6.15 -14.77 -12.64
C ASN A 317 5.03 -13.84 -12.16
N PRO A 318 4.91 -12.63 -12.76
CA PRO A 318 3.97 -11.61 -12.32
C PRO A 318 2.50 -12.07 -12.38
N GLY A 319 2.14 -12.84 -13.41
CA GLY A 319 0.77 -13.35 -13.58
C GLY A 319 0.31 -14.22 -12.42
N TYR A 320 1.15 -15.17 -12.00
CA TYR A 320 0.85 -16.07 -10.89
C TYR A 320 0.94 -15.37 -9.54
N ILE A 321 1.94 -14.50 -9.32
CA ILE A 321 2.01 -13.69 -8.08
C ILE A 321 0.76 -12.84 -7.92
N GLY A 322 0.36 -12.10 -8.97
CA GLY A 322 -0.83 -11.25 -8.94
C GLY A 322 -2.09 -12.05 -8.66
N GLN A 323 -2.24 -13.23 -9.29
CA GLN A 323 -3.38 -14.11 -9.01
C GLN A 323 -3.38 -14.63 -7.56
N SER A 324 -2.21 -14.93 -7.00
CA SER A 324 -2.09 -15.39 -5.62
C SER A 324 -2.40 -14.29 -4.61
N ILE A 325 -2.00 -13.05 -4.87
CA ILE A 325 -2.43 -11.89 -4.07
C ILE A 325 -3.95 -11.74 -4.13
N LEU A 326 -4.55 -11.77 -5.33
CA LEU A 326 -6.01 -11.69 -5.50
C LEU A 326 -6.77 -12.81 -4.78
N ALA A 327 -6.22 -14.02 -4.79
CA ALA A 327 -6.81 -15.17 -4.12
C ALA A 327 -6.54 -15.19 -2.60
N GLY A 328 -5.82 -14.21 -2.05
CA GLY A 328 -5.49 -14.15 -0.63
C GLY A 328 -4.47 -15.22 -0.20
N LYS A 329 -3.60 -15.68 -1.10
CA LYS A 329 -2.59 -16.71 -0.85
C LYS A 329 -1.27 -16.08 -0.38
N TYR A 330 -1.36 -15.34 0.71
CA TYR A 330 -0.24 -14.65 1.33
C TYR A 330 -0.40 -14.62 2.85
N THR A 331 0.73 -14.53 3.54
CA THR A 331 0.81 -14.54 5.01
C THR A 331 1.90 -13.59 5.49
N ASN A 332 1.62 -12.88 6.57
CA ASN A 332 2.63 -12.14 7.33
C ASN A 332 3.35 -13.15 8.24
N LEU A 333 4.62 -13.40 8.00
CA LEU A 333 5.39 -14.39 8.75
C LEU A 333 5.64 -13.95 10.20
N ASP A 334 5.57 -12.66 10.50
CA ASP A 334 5.74 -12.16 11.87
C ASP A 334 4.56 -12.56 12.78
N SER A 335 3.33 -12.51 12.25
CA SER A 335 2.10 -12.84 12.99
C SER A 335 1.56 -14.24 12.68
N LYS A 336 2.00 -14.85 11.57
CA LYS A 336 1.40 -16.06 10.96
C LYS A 336 -0.08 -15.87 10.57
N THR A 337 -0.49 -14.62 10.38
CA THR A 337 -1.84 -14.23 9.93
C THR A 337 -1.71 -13.28 8.73
N LYS A 338 -2.81 -12.68 8.27
CA LYS A 338 -2.78 -11.59 7.28
C LYS A 338 -2.72 -10.20 7.92
N GLU A 339 -2.72 -10.12 9.25
CA GLU A 339 -2.73 -8.85 9.96
C GLU A 339 -1.46 -8.04 9.65
N GLY A 340 -1.63 -6.73 9.50
CA GLY A 340 -0.54 -5.81 9.16
C GLY A 340 -0.13 -5.78 7.70
N LEU A 341 -0.80 -6.55 6.83
CA LEU A 341 -0.62 -6.49 5.39
C LEU A 341 -1.63 -5.53 4.77
N PHE A 342 -1.12 -4.55 4.03
CA PHE A 342 -1.89 -3.69 3.15
C PHE A 342 -2.02 -4.36 1.79
N THR A 343 -3.25 -4.52 1.30
CA THR A 343 -3.48 -4.95 -0.07
C THR A 343 -4.34 -3.96 -0.82
N CYS A 344 -4.01 -3.76 -2.09
CA CYS A 344 -4.79 -2.93 -2.98
C CYS A 344 -4.77 -3.56 -4.37
N SER A 345 -5.93 -3.53 -5.03
CA SER A 345 -6.03 -3.86 -6.45
C SER A 345 -6.30 -2.57 -7.23
N ASN A 346 -5.55 -2.38 -8.30
CA ASN A 346 -5.71 -1.29 -9.22
C ASN A 346 -6.62 -1.72 -10.37
N ASN A 347 -7.92 -1.58 -10.19
CA ASN A 347 -8.90 -1.93 -11.22
C ASN A 347 -9.05 -0.81 -12.27
N LEU A 348 -7.93 -0.25 -12.76
CA LEU A 348 -7.95 0.71 -13.89
C LEU A 348 -8.50 0.08 -15.19
N PHE A 349 -8.75 -1.23 -15.20
CA PHE A 349 -9.29 -1.96 -16.33
C PHE A 349 -10.61 -2.67 -16.03
N THR A 350 -11.61 -1.95 -15.50
CA THR A 350 -12.94 -2.11 -16.10
C THR A 350 -12.94 -1.44 -17.49
N LYS A 351 -12.10 -1.94 -18.41
CA LYS A 351 -12.52 -1.95 -19.80
C LYS A 351 -13.74 -2.85 -19.80
N THR A 352 -14.90 -2.21 -19.77
CA THR A 352 -16.14 -2.79 -20.22
C THR A 352 -15.83 -3.69 -21.40
N LYS A 353 -16.26 -4.95 -21.30
CA LYS A 353 -16.47 -5.76 -22.50
C LYS A 353 -17.24 -4.86 -23.48
N LYS A 354 -16.58 -4.46 -24.57
CA LYS A 354 -17.30 -4.04 -25.76
C LYS A 354 -17.84 -5.28 -26.43
#